data_AF-A0A1Z8ZK08-F1
#
_entry.id   AF-A0A1Z8ZK08-F1
#
_cell.length_a   1.000
_cell.length_b   1.000
_cell.length_c   1.000
_cell.angle_alpha   90.00
_cell.angle_beta   90.00
_cell.angle_gamma   90.00
#
_symmetry.space_group_name_H-M   'P 1'
#
loop_
_entity.id
_entity.type
_entity.pdbx_description
1 polymer ?
#
loop_
_entity_poly.entity_id
_entity_poly.type
_entity_poly.pdbx_seq_one_letter_code
_entity_poly.pdbx_strand_id
1 'polypeptide(L)'
;PAYNPDGLKIDVERNVDFLTSFPPGDIHRGELWGPMREETNTWFQRIYNKKDTPHATAAEGHRNLMLTMAMDLSAKTGKEIELPLDPADLMRGLEA
;
A
#
# COMPACT_ATOMS: atom_id res chain seq x y z
N PRO A 1 -5.21 12.84 -22.65
CA PRO A 1 -6.24 11.77 -22.76
C PRO A 1 -5.90 10.61 -21.83
N ALA A 2 -6.88 10.13 -21.06
CA ALA A 2 -6.80 8.93 -20.23
C ALA A 2 -6.29 7.72 -21.03
N TYR A 3 -5.59 6.78 -20.39
CA TYR A 3 -5.26 5.49 -21.02
C TYR A 3 -6.56 4.72 -21.26
N ASN A 4 -6.85 4.40 -22.52
CA ASN A 4 -8.04 3.64 -22.89
C ASN A 4 -7.63 2.41 -23.71
N PRO A 5 -7.55 1.22 -23.09
CA PRO A 5 -7.14 0.00 -23.78
C PRO A 5 -8.16 -0.42 -24.84
N ASP A 6 -7.67 -1.08 -25.89
CA ASP A 6 -8.50 -1.55 -26.99
C ASP A 6 -9.63 -2.46 -26.49
N GLY A 7 -10.87 -2.11 -26.83
CA GLY A 7 -12.07 -2.86 -26.47
C GLY A 7 -12.74 -2.44 -25.15
N LEU A 8 -12.14 -1.56 -24.35
CA LEU A 8 -12.79 -1.03 -23.15
C LEU A 8 -13.73 0.14 -23.51
N LYS A 9 -15.04 -0.09 -23.39
CA LYS A 9 -16.04 0.98 -23.44
C LYS A 9 -16.28 1.50 -22.03
N ILE A 10 -15.84 2.72 -21.77
CA ILE A 10 -16.07 3.41 -20.50
C ILE A 10 -17.37 4.21 -20.63
N ASP A 11 -18.37 3.84 -19.85
CA ASP A 11 -19.73 4.42 -19.90
C ASP A 11 -19.89 5.70 -19.06
N VAL A 12 -18.80 6.16 -18.45
CA VAL A 12 -18.76 7.33 -17.55
C VAL A 12 -17.58 8.25 -17.88
N GLU A 13 -17.80 9.56 -17.77
CA GLU A 13 -16.74 10.56 -17.94
C GLU A 13 -15.77 10.52 -16.75
N ARG A 14 -14.51 10.16 -17.02
CA ARG A 14 -13.46 10.05 -16.00
C ARG A 14 -12.77 11.40 -15.83
N ASN A 15 -12.93 12.00 -14.65
CA ASN A 15 -12.28 13.27 -14.31
C ASN A 15 -10.85 13.08 -13.75
N VAL A 16 -10.53 11.90 -13.22
CA VAL A 16 -9.23 11.54 -12.62
C VAL A 16 -8.90 10.09 -12.92
N ASP A 17 -7.65 9.80 -13.30
CA ASP A 17 -7.10 8.46 -13.42
C ASP A 17 -5.98 8.21 -12.41
N PHE A 18 -6.15 7.20 -11.56
CA PHE A 18 -5.06 6.69 -10.74
C PHE A 18 -4.19 5.76 -11.59
N LEU A 19 -3.12 6.31 -12.13
CA LEU A 19 -2.05 5.51 -12.70
C LEU A 19 -1.28 4.87 -11.55
N THR A 20 -1.64 3.65 -11.14
CA THR A 20 -0.71 2.84 -10.36
C THR A 20 0.53 2.65 -11.23
N SER A 21 1.69 3.09 -10.74
CA SER A 21 2.97 2.85 -11.40
C SER A 21 3.30 1.37 -11.26
N PHE A 22 2.72 0.52 -12.10
CA PHE A 22 3.39 -0.72 -12.47
C PHE A 22 4.50 -0.29 -13.43
N PRO A 23 5.79 -0.34 -13.06
CA PRO A 23 6.85 0.18 -13.94
C PRO A 23 6.89 -0.73 -15.17
N PRO A 24 6.47 -0.24 -16.36
CA PRO A 24 6.55 -1.06 -17.55
C PRO A 24 8.02 -1.37 -17.81
N GLY A 25 8.40 -2.65 -17.69
CA GLY A 25 9.80 -3.09 -17.80
C GLY A 25 10.31 -3.91 -16.61
N ASP A 26 9.56 -3.99 -15.50
CA ASP A 26 9.95 -4.79 -14.33
C ASP A 26 9.68 -6.29 -14.51
N ILE A 27 9.12 -6.72 -15.65
CA ILE A 27 8.98 -8.14 -16.00
C ILE A 27 9.66 -8.41 -17.34
N HIS A 28 10.60 -9.36 -17.33
CA HIS A 28 11.23 -9.89 -18.55
C HIS A 28 11.34 -11.41 -18.45
N ARG A 29 10.83 -12.12 -19.48
CA ARG A 29 10.79 -13.59 -19.55
C ARG A 29 10.16 -14.27 -18.33
N GLY A 30 9.16 -13.62 -17.71
CA GLY A 30 8.45 -14.15 -16.53
C GLY A 30 9.15 -13.94 -15.20
N GLU A 31 10.28 -13.21 -15.19
CA GLU A 31 11.01 -12.86 -13.97
C GLU A 31 10.90 -11.38 -13.66
N LEU A 32 11.00 -11.04 -12.37
CA LEU A 32 11.11 -9.65 -11.92
C LEU A 32 12.48 -9.08 -12.27
N TRP A 33 12.49 -7.86 -12.77
CA TRP A 33 13.66 -7.04 -13.03
C TRP A 33 13.47 -5.65 -12.42
N GLY A 34 14.54 -4.85 -12.41
CA GLY A 34 14.47 -3.48 -11.93
C GLY A 34 14.23 -3.37 -10.41
N PRO A 35 13.61 -2.27 -9.96
CA PRO A 35 13.44 -1.96 -8.54
C PRO A 35 12.72 -3.06 -7.75
N MET A 36 11.69 -3.68 -8.32
CA MET A 36 10.95 -4.76 -7.66
C MET A 36 11.84 -5.97 -7.35
N ARG A 37 12.77 -6.31 -8.26
CA ARG A 37 13.73 -7.40 -8.03
C ARG A 37 14.72 -7.03 -6.92
N GLU A 38 15.27 -5.81 -6.97
CA GLU A 38 16.23 -5.36 -5.95
C GLU A 38 15.58 -5.26 -4.57
N GLU A 39 14.37 -4.72 -4.48
CA GLU A 39 13.60 -4.64 -3.24
C GLU A 39 13.34 -6.05 -2.66
N THR A 40 12.91 -7.00 -3.49
CA THR A 40 12.69 -8.40 -3.08
C THR A 40 13.99 -9.07 -2.62
N ASN A 41 15.08 -8.88 -3.39
CA ASN A 41 16.37 -9.47 -3.05
C ASN A 41 16.94 -8.90 -1.76
N THR A 42 16.83 -7.59 -1.51
CA THR A 42 17.28 -6.99 -0.24
C THR A 42 16.52 -7.56 0.96
N TRP A 43 15.23 -7.90 0.81
CA TRP A 43 14.47 -8.61 1.83
C TRP A 43 15.00 -10.03 2.06
N PHE A 44 15.27 -10.80 0.99
CA PHE A 44 15.88 -12.12 1.12
C PHE A 44 17.27 -12.08 1.78
N GLN A 45 18.09 -11.08 1.46
CA GLN A 45 19.41 -10.88 2.08
C GLN A 45 19.31 -10.69 3.60
N ARG A 46 18.25 -10.03 4.10
CA ARG A 46 17.97 -9.96 5.54
C ARG A 46 17.70 -11.34 6.14
N ILE A 47 16.94 -12.18 5.45
CA ILE A 47 16.54 -13.50 5.99
C ILE A 47 17.73 -14.45 6.04
N TYR A 48 18.38 -14.66 4.89
CA TYR A 48 19.41 -15.67 4.73
C TYR A 48 20.76 -15.22 5.28
N ASN A 49 21.12 -13.94 5.08
CA ASN A 49 22.45 -13.41 5.40
C ASN A 49 22.46 -12.42 6.57
N LYS A 50 21.31 -12.21 7.23
CA LYS A 50 21.15 -11.28 8.37
C LYS A 50 21.66 -9.87 8.07
N LYS A 51 21.55 -9.43 6.81
CA LYS A 51 21.88 -8.07 6.40
C LYS A 51 20.82 -7.09 6.87
N ASP A 52 21.26 -5.88 7.21
CA ASP A 52 20.34 -4.77 7.42
C ASP A 52 19.63 -4.41 6.12
N THR A 53 18.46 -3.82 6.26
CA THR A 53 17.60 -3.46 5.13
C THR A 53 16.71 -2.28 5.51
N PRO A 54 16.32 -1.43 4.55
CA PRO A 54 15.35 -0.36 4.80
C PRO A 54 13.92 -0.86 5.00
N HIS A 55 13.66 -2.16 4.82
CA HIS A 55 12.32 -2.74 5.00
C HIS A 55 11.80 -2.58 6.42
N ALA A 56 10.54 -2.13 6.48
CA ALA A 56 9.81 -1.98 7.73
C ALA A 56 9.77 -3.31 8.52
N THR A 57 9.93 -3.19 9.83
CA THR A 57 9.63 -4.25 10.78
C THR A 57 8.12 -4.47 10.92
N ALA A 58 7.74 -5.61 11.48
CA ALA A 58 6.33 -5.89 11.78
C ALA A 58 5.69 -4.83 12.70
N ALA A 59 6.44 -4.32 13.68
CA ALA A 59 5.98 -3.26 14.58
C ALA A 59 5.76 -1.93 13.85
N GLU A 60 6.66 -1.56 12.95
CA GLU A 60 6.51 -0.35 12.12
C GLU A 60 5.35 -0.48 11.14
N GLY A 61 5.18 -1.65 10.52
CA GLY A 61 4.05 -1.94 9.66
C GLY A 61 2.71 -1.87 10.42
N HIS A 62 2.64 -2.47 11.60
CA HIS A 62 1.46 -2.41 12.47
C HIS A 62 1.13 -0.97 12.87
N ARG A 63 2.13 -0.17 13.28
CA ARG A 63 1.93 1.26 13.60
C ARG A 63 1.38 2.04 12.41
N ASN A 64 1.92 1.82 11.21
CA ASN A 64 1.45 2.52 10.00
C ASN A 64 0.01 2.12 9.66
N LEU A 65 -0.33 0.83 9.79
CA LEU A 65 -1.70 0.33 9.59
C LEU A 65 -2.67 0.99 10.58
N MET A 66 -2.34 0.99 11.87
CA MET A 66 -3.16 1.62 12.91
C MET A 66 -3.38 3.11 12.63
N LEU A 67 -2.35 3.83 12.18
CA LEU A 67 -2.47 5.23 11.82
C LEU A 67 -3.44 5.44 10.64
N THR A 68 -3.31 4.64 9.57
CA THR A 68 -4.19 4.76 8.40
C THR A 68 -5.64 4.43 8.73
N MET A 69 -5.88 3.45 9.60
CA MET A 69 -7.23 3.09 10.01
C MET A 69 -7.83 4.13 10.96
N ALA A 70 -7.01 4.79 11.79
CA ALA A 70 -7.45 5.90 12.61
C ALA A 70 -7.90 7.11 11.76
N MET A 71 -7.23 7.35 10.62
CA MET A 71 -7.67 8.37 9.65
C MET A 71 -9.05 8.04 9.07
N ASP A 72 -9.31 6.77 8.75
CA ASP A 72 -10.61 6.31 8.26
C ASP A 72 -11.70 6.50 9.33
N LEU A 73 -11.41 6.13 10.58
CA LEU A 73 -12.32 6.34 11.71
C LEU A 73 -12.60 7.84 11.95
N SER A 74 -11.58 8.69 11.85
CA SER A 74 -11.72 10.14 11.94
C SER A 74 -12.62 10.69 10.84
N ALA A 75 -12.42 10.25 9.59
CA ALA A 75 -13.24 10.66 8.45
C ALA A 75 -14.70 10.24 8.62
N LYS A 76 -14.95 9.03 9.11
CA LYS A 76 -16.30 8.51 9.38
C LYS A 76 -17.03 9.25 10.49
N THR A 77 -16.32 9.60 11.56
CA THR A 77 -16.92 10.23 12.76
C THR A 77 -16.90 11.75 12.74
N GLY A 78 -16.10 12.37 11.87
CA GLY A 78 -15.86 13.80 11.84
C GLY A 78 -15.14 14.33 13.09
N LYS A 79 -14.44 13.47 13.83
CA LYS A 79 -13.76 13.79 15.10
C LYS A 79 -12.28 13.47 15.03
N GLU A 80 -11.50 14.20 15.81
CA GLU A 80 -10.09 13.89 16.04
C GLU A 80 -9.95 12.56 16.81
N ILE A 81 -8.95 11.76 16.46
CA ILE A 81 -8.65 10.47 17.10
C ILE A 81 -7.30 10.59 17.81
N GLU A 82 -7.31 10.41 19.13
CA GLU A 82 -6.10 10.41 19.94
C GLU A 82 -5.33 9.09 19.78
N LEU A 83 -4.00 9.18 19.66
CA LEU A 83 -3.11 8.05 19.48
C LEU A 83 -2.10 7.95 20.64
N PRO A 84 -1.67 6.74 21.03
CA PRO A 84 -2.04 5.44 20.45
C PRO A 84 -3.42 4.96 20.90
N LEU A 85 -4.15 4.33 19.97
CA LEU A 85 -5.46 3.73 20.23
C LEU A 85 -5.32 2.20 20.27
N ASP A 86 -6.13 1.54 21.10
CA ASP A 86 -6.20 0.08 21.13
C ASP A 86 -6.83 -0.46 19.84
N PRO A 87 -6.26 -1.52 19.21
CA PRO A 87 -6.81 -2.11 17.99
C PRO A 87 -8.28 -2.54 18.10
N ALA A 88 -8.72 -3.05 19.26
CA ALA A 88 -10.11 -3.47 19.43
C ALA A 88 -11.05 -2.27 19.47
N ASP A 89 -10.65 -1.18 20.12
CA ASP A 89 -11.43 0.06 20.16
C ASP A 89 -11.59 0.68 18.76
N LEU A 90 -10.48 0.68 18.00
CA LEU A 90 -10.45 1.14 16.61
C LEU A 90 -11.41 0.32 15.73
N MET A 91 -11.34 -1.01 15.81
CA MET A 91 -12.20 -1.89 15.00
C MET A 91 -13.68 -1.71 15.33
N ARG A 92 -14.04 -1.61 16.62
CA ARG A 92 -15.42 -1.35 17.03
C ARG A 92 -15.96 -0.04 16.44
N GLY A 93 -15.15 1.01 16.35
CA GLY A 93 -15.57 2.28 15.74
C GLY A 93 -15.77 2.20 14.22
N LEU A 94 -14.93 1.41 13.54
CA LEU A 94 -15.01 1.23 12.09
C LEU A 94 -16.18 0.35 11.67
N GLU A 95 -16.58 -0.63 12.49
CA GLU A 95 -17.69 -1.55 12.22
C GLU A 95 -19.07 -1.00 12.57
N ALA A 96 -19.16 0.00 13.47
CA ALA A 96 -20.41 0.59 13.95
C ALA A 96 -21.15 1.44 12.90
#